data_AF-A0A350T0R5-F1
#
_entry.id   AF-A0A350T0R5-F1
#
_cell.length_a   1.000
_cell.length_b   1.000
_cell.length_c   1.000
_cell.angle_alpha   90.00
_cell.angle_beta   90.00
_cell.angle_gamma   90.00
#
_symmetry.space_group_name_H-M   'P 1'
#
loop_
_entity.id
_entity.type
_entity.pdbx_description
1 polymer ?
#
loop_
_entity_poly.entity_id
_entity_poly.type
_entity_poly.pdbx_seq_one_letter_code
_entity_poly.pdbx_strand_id
1 'polypeptide(L)'
;MTSLAARRWLSLLLAFLGPILVLLVWEILARTETINPLFFPPPTSLEATARGLISSGQLWDDIRISMLRVGAGFLIAAIPGVLIGMLMGLWWPVRAVISPIA
;
A
#
# COMPACT_ATOMS: atom_id res chain seq x y z
N MET A 1 8.52 37.76 -6.29
CA MET A 1 8.34 36.71 -5.24
C MET A 1 7.01 35.95 -5.35
N THR A 2 6.06 36.36 -6.20
CA THR A 2 4.74 35.70 -6.40
C THR A 2 4.77 34.51 -7.38
N SER A 3 5.76 34.42 -8.27
CA SER A 3 5.83 33.38 -9.32
C SER A 3 6.21 31.99 -8.81
N LEU A 4 7.00 31.89 -7.73
CA LEU A 4 7.39 30.60 -7.12
C LEU A 4 6.21 29.96 -6.36
N ALA A 5 5.43 30.77 -5.63
CA ALA A 5 4.22 30.31 -4.95
C ALA A 5 3.15 29.88 -5.98
N ALA A 6 2.92 30.68 -7.02
CA ALA A 6 1.98 30.35 -8.09
C ALA A 6 2.36 29.05 -8.83
N ARG A 7 3.66 28.87 -9.13
CA ARG A 7 4.17 27.61 -9.70
C ARG A 7 3.96 26.41 -8.78
N ARG A 8 4.23 26.55 -7.47
CA ARG A 8 4.05 25.46 -6.49
C ARG A 8 2.59 25.01 -6.41
N TRP A 9 1.66 25.96 -6.34
CA TRP A 9 0.22 25.68 -6.36
C TRP A 9 -0.22 25.01 -7.66
N LEU A 10 0.26 25.51 -8.80
CA LEU A 10 -0.02 24.90 -10.10
C LEU A 10 0.48 23.45 -10.14
N SER A 11 1.71 23.18 -9.71
CA SER A 11 2.23 21.80 -9.67
C SER A 11 1.45 20.87 -8.73
N LEU A 12 0.95 21.35 -7.59
CA LEU A 12 0.07 20.55 -6.73
C LEU A 12 -1.27 20.26 -7.41
N LEU A 13 -1.89 21.25 -8.05
CA LEU A 13 -3.13 21.07 -8.81
C LEU A 13 -2.94 20.05 -9.95
N LEU A 14 -1.85 20.14 -10.71
CA LEU A 14 -1.54 19.15 -11.74
C LEU A 14 -1.28 17.75 -11.15
N ALA A 15 -0.65 17.66 -9.98
CA ALA A 15 -0.41 16.38 -9.31
C ALA A 15 -1.73 15.68 -8.91
N PHE A 16 -2.73 16.44 -8.46
CA PHE A 16 -4.05 15.89 -8.13
C PHE A 16 -4.94 15.66 -9.36
N LEU A 17 -4.71 16.38 -10.46
CA LEU A 17 -5.51 16.27 -11.68
C LEU A 17 -5.51 14.84 -12.25
N GLY A 18 -4.34 14.18 -12.29
CA GLY A 18 -4.23 12.81 -12.79
C GLY A 18 -5.12 11.81 -12.04
N PRO A 19 -4.94 11.63 -10.72
CA PRO A 19 -5.79 10.76 -9.92
C PRO A 19 -7.28 11.09 -9.99
N ILE A 20 -7.64 12.39 -9.97
CA ILE A 20 -9.04 12.83 -10.06
C ILE A 20 -9.64 12.44 -11.41
N LEU A 21 -8.93 12.65 -12.52
CA LEU A 21 -9.41 12.24 -13.83
C LEU A 21 -9.62 10.73 -13.92
N VAL A 22 -8.71 9.93 -13.36
CA VAL A 22 -8.86 8.47 -13.30
C VAL A 22 -10.11 8.07 -12.51
N LEU A 23 -10.34 8.68 -11.35
CA LEU A 23 -11.53 8.41 -10.53
C LEU A 23 -12.82 8.82 -11.25
N LEU A 24 -12.82 9.96 -11.94
CA LEU A 24 -13.98 10.43 -12.70
C LEU A 24 -14.31 9.50 -13.88
N VAL A 25 -13.29 9.09 -14.64
CA VAL A 25 -13.47 8.13 -15.74
C VAL A 25 -13.99 6.80 -15.21
N TRP A 26 -13.42 6.28 -14.12
CA TRP A 26 -13.88 5.06 -13.48
C TRP A 26 -15.34 5.19 -13.01
N GLU A 27 -15.68 6.24 -12.29
CA GLU A 27 -17.04 6.51 -11.81
C GLU A 27 -18.05 6.54 -12.97
N ILE A 28 -17.72 7.23 -14.07
CA ILE A 28 -18.58 7.29 -15.26
C ILE A 28 -18.75 5.90 -15.87
N LEU A 29 -17.65 5.19 -16.14
CA LEU A 29 -17.69 3.87 -16.77
C LEU A 29 -18.47 2.85 -15.94
N ALA A 30 -18.35 2.91 -14.61
CA ALA A 30 -19.09 2.05 -13.70
C ALA A 30 -20.59 2.40 -13.69
N ARG A 31 -20.94 3.69 -13.68
CA ARG A 31 -22.35 4.13 -13.71
C ARG A 31 -23.05 3.90 -15.05
N THR A 32 -22.31 3.95 -16.15
CA THR A 32 -22.83 3.65 -17.49
C THR A 32 -22.82 2.16 -17.80
N GLU A 33 -22.50 1.31 -16.81
CA GLU A 33 -22.42 -0.16 -16.94
C GLU A 33 -21.47 -0.63 -18.06
N THR A 34 -20.55 0.25 -18.49
CA THR A 34 -19.55 -0.06 -19.51
C THR A 34 -18.51 -1.03 -18.96
N ILE A 35 -18.26 -0.95 -17.65
CA ILE A 35 -17.54 -1.96 -16.88
C ILE A 35 -18.51 -2.56 -15.85
N ASN A 36 -18.30 -3.82 -15.49
CA ASN A 36 -19.20 -4.52 -14.58
C ASN A 36 -19.12 -3.92 -13.16
N PRO A 37 -20.20 -3.30 -12.64
CA PRO A 37 -20.20 -2.62 -11.35
C PRO A 37 -20.06 -3.58 -10.16
N LEU A 38 -20.29 -4.89 -10.35
CA LEU A 38 -20.07 -5.90 -9.32
C LEU A 38 -18.58 -6.05 -8.99
N PHE A 39 -17.72 -5.95 -10.00
CA PHE A 39 -16.26 -6.03 -9.83
C PHE A 39 -15.64 -4.65 -9.62
N PHE A 40 -16.21 -3.61 -10.22
CA PHE A 40 -15.72 -2.24 -10.19
C PHE A 40 -16.81 -1.26 -9.74
N PRO A 41 -17.25 -1.32 -8.48
CA PRO A 41 -18.29 -0.44 -7.98
C PRO A 41 -17.87 1.03 -8.11
N PRO A 42 -18.79 1.96 -8.42
CA PRO A 42 -18.49 3.39 -8.46
C PRO A 42 -17.83 3.83 -7.15
N PRO A 43 -16.68 4.53 -7.17
CA PRO A 43 -16.02 4.99 -5.94
C PRO A 43 -16.97 5.69 -4.95
N THR A 44 -17.95 6.45 -5.45
CA THR A 44 -18.92 7.15 -4.59
C THR A 44 -19.88 6.22 -3.85
N SER A 45 -20.14 4.99 -4.34
CA SER A 45 -21.04 4.05 -3.66
C SER A 45 -20.42 3.41 -2.41
N LEU A 46 -19.09 3.53 -2.24
CA LEU A 46 -18.36 2.96 -1.10
C LEU A 46 -18.49 3.79 0.18
N GLU A 47 -19.09 4.98 0.11
CA GLU A 47 -19.14 5.96 1.20
C GLU A 47 -19.86 5.44 2.44
N ALA A 48 -21.00 4.75 2.25
CA ALA A 48 -21.77 4.17 3.36
C ALA A 48 -20.99 3.05 4.06
N THR A 49 -20.36 2.17 3.30
CA THR A 49 -19.51 1.08 3.83
C THR A 49 -18.29 1.65 4.55
N ALA A 50 -17.61 2.63 3.97
CA ALA A 50 -16.46 3.28 4.57
C ALA A 50 -16.81 3.93 5.92
N ARG A 51 -17.91 4.70 5.98
CA ARG A 51 -18.39 5.27 7.24
C ARG A 51 -18.75 4.21 8.27
N GLY A 52 -19.46 3.16 7.84
CA GLY A 52 -19.83 2.05 8.70
C GLY A 52 -18.61 1.42 9.37
N LEU A 53 -17.60 1.04 8.57
CA LEU A 53 -16.37 0.41 9.05
C LEU A 53 -15.52 1.33 9.94
N ILE A 54 -15.50 2.64 9.66
CA ILE A 54 -14.81 3.63 10.50
C ILE A 54 -15.53 3.79 11.83
N SER A 55 -16.86 3.94 11.82
CA SER A 55 -17.66 4.15 13.02
C SER A 55 -17.75 2.92 13.92
N SER A 56 -17.73 1.72 13.35
CA SER A 56 -17.76 0.46 14.10
C SER A 56 -16.41 0.13 14.74
N GLY A 57 -15.33 0.80 14.34
CA GLY A 57 -13.97 0.49 14.76
C GLY A 57 -13.34 -0.68 14.02
N GLN A 58 -14.12 -1.43 13.24
CA GLN A 58 -13.65 -2.64 12.56
C GLN A 58 -12.51 -2.39 11.58
N LEU A 59 -12.53 -1.25 10.88
CA LEU A 59 -11.43 -0.87 9.98
C LEU A 59 -10.08 -0.82 10.72
N TRP A 60 -10.08 -0.30 11.95
CA TRP A 60 -8.86 -0.17 12.74
C TRP A 60 -8.36 -1.53 13.23
N ASP A 61 -9.27 -2.43 13.61
CA ASP A 61 -8.93 -3.79 14.00
C ASP A 61 -8.33 -4.58 12.82
N ASP A 62 -8.91 -4.47 11.64
CA ASP A 62 -8.41 -5.12 10.42
C ASP A 62 -7.00 -4.60 10.05
N ILE A 63 -6.80 -3.28 10.10
CA ILE A 63 -5.49 -2.67 9.88
C ILE A 63 -4.48 -3.18 10.92
N ARG A 64 -4.87 -3.20 12.19
CA ARG A 64 -4.01 -3.63 13.30
C ARG A 64 -3.56 -5.07 13.13
N ILE A 65 -4.50 -5.99 12.88
CA ILE A 65 -4.18 -7.42 12.69
C ILE A 65 -3.29 -7.60 11.47
N SER A 66 -3.57 -6.89 10.37
CA SER A 66 -2.76 -6.96 9.17
C SER A 66 -1.33 -6.45 9.41
N MET A 67 -1.17 -5.31 10.09
CA MET A 67 0.13 -4.76 10.47
C MET A 67 0.90 -5.69 11.40
N LEU A 68 0.25 -6.27 12.42
CA LEU A 68 0.87 -7.23 13.33
C LEU A 68 1.36 -8.46 12.58
N ARG A 69 0.58 -8.99 11.63
CA ARG A 69 0.98 -10.13 10.81
C ARG A 69 2.20 -9.82 9.95
N VAL A 70 2.21 -8.67 9.27
CA VAL A 70 3.37 -8.24 8.45
C VAL A 70 4.60 -8.04 9.33
N GLY A 71 4.46 -7.33 10.46
CA GLY A 71 5.55 -7.07 11.40
C GLY A 71 6.11 -8.35 12.02
N ALA A 72 5.25 -9.26 12.48
CA ALA A 72 5.67 -10.54 13.04
C ALA A 72 6.37 -11.41 11.98
N GLY A 73 5.80 -11.53 10.78
CA GLY A 73 6.44 -12.26 9.68
C GLY A 73 7.80 -11.68 9.30
N PHE A 74 7.91 -10.35 9.24
CA PHE A 74 9.17 -9.66 9.01
C PHE A 74 10.20 -9.99 10.09
N LEU A 75 9.85 -9.91 11.38
CA LEU A 75 10.80 -10.20 12.47
C LEU A 75 11.21 -11.68 12.49
N ILE A 76 10.27 -12.59 12.26
CA ILE A 76 10.54 -14.03 12.18
C ILE A 76 11.50 -14.34 11.02
N ALA A 77 11.44 -13.61 9.92
CA ALA A 77 12.37 -13.78 8.80
C ALA A 77 13.70 -13.02 9.00
N ALA A 78 13.63 -11.76 9.41
CA ALA A 78 14.76 -10.84 9.48
C ALA A 78 15.76 -11.25 10.57
N ILE A 79 15.29 -11.66 11.76
CA ILE A 79 16.18 -12.06 12.85
C ILE A 79 17.08 -13.24 12.43
N PRO A 80 16.55 -14.42 12.03
CA PRO A 80 17.40 -15.51 11.60
C PRO A 80 18.16 -15.17 10.31
N GLY A 81 17.57 -14.45 9.36
CA GLY A 81 18.25 -14.05 8.13
C GLY A 81 19.49 -13.20 8.38
N VAL A 82 19.39 -12.21 9.26
CA VAL A 82 20.51 -11.36 9.68
C VAL A 82 21.56 -12.17 10.44
N LEU A 83 21.13 -13.02 11.39
CA LEU A 83 22.06 -13.86 12.15
C LEU A 83 22.84 -14.81 11.22
N ILE A 84 22.15 -15.45 10.28
CA ILE A 84 22.78 -16.33 9.28
C ILE A 84 23.75 -15.54 8.39
N GLY A 85 23.30 -14.41 7.84
CA GLY A 85 24.16 -13.56 7.00
C GLY A 85 25.41 -13.06 7.73
N MET A 86 25.26 -12.68 9.00
CA MET A 86 26.37 -12.28 9.86
C MET A 86 27.34 -13.45 10.12
N LEU A 87 26.83 -14.64 10.43
CA LEU A 87 27.66 -15.83 10.65
C LEU A 87 28.41 -16.26 9.39
N MET A 88 27.81 -16.16 8.20
CA MET A 88 28.51 -16.37 6.93
C MET A 88 29.65 -15.36 6.75
N GLY A 89 29.45 -14.11 7.18
CA GLY A 89 30.46 -13.05 7.19
C GLY A 89 31.66 -13.37 8.08
N LEU A 90 31.40 -13.90 9.27
CA LEU A 90 32.40 -14.07 10.32
C LEU A 90 33.09 -15.43 10.30
N TRP A 91 32.39 -16.52 9.97
CA TRP A 91 32.85 -17.90 10.12
C TRP A 91 32.84 -18.67 8.79
N TRP A 92 34.02 -19.06 8.32
CA TRP A 92 34.21 -19.74 7.04
C TRP A 92 33.39 -21.05 6.86
N PRO A 93 33.16 -21.90 7.90
CA PRO A 93 32.42 -23.15 7.71
C PRO A 93 30.94 -22.89 7.42
N VAL A 94 30.33 -21.90 8.09
CA VAL A 94 28.92 -21.53 7.89
C VAL A 94 28.72 -21.01 6.47
N ARG A 95 29.66 -20.19 5.97
CA ARG A 95 29.67 -19.74 4.58
C ARG A 95 29.73 -20.91 3.60
N ALA A 96 30.63 -21.86 3.81
CA ALA A 96 30.80 -22.99 2.92
C ALA A 96 29.53 -23.86 2.82
N VAL A 97 28.84 -24.10 3.93
CA VAL A 97 27.59 -24.88 3.97
C VAL A 97 26.41 -24.15 3.30
N ILE A 98 26.30 -22.83 3.49
CA ILE A 98 25.12 -22.06 3.02
C ILE A 98 25.29 -21.53 1.59
N SER A 99 26.52 -21.30 1.14
CA SER A 99 26.82 -20.77 -0.20
C SER A 99 26.19 -21.51 -1.40
N PRO A 100 25.92 -22.82 -1.39
CA PRO A 100 25.27 -23.50 -2.52
C PRO A 100 23.76 -23.24 -2.62
N ILE A 101 23.15 -22.75 -1.54
CA ILE A 101 21.69 -22.62 -1.38
C ILE A 101 21.22 -21.17 -1.61
N ALA A 102 22.13 -20.20 -1.52
CA ALA A 102 21.90 -18.78 -1.71
C ALA A 102 22.42 -18.32 -3.08
#